data_AF-A0A5R2ASW4-F1
#
_entry.id   AF-A0A5R2ASW4-F1
#
_cell.length_a   1.000
_cell.length_b   1.000
_cell.length_c   1.000
_cell.angle_alpha   90.00
_cell.angle_beta   90.00
_cell.angle_gamma   90.00
#
_symmetry.space_group_name_H-M   'P 1'
#
loop_
_entity.id
_entity.type
_entity.pdbx_description
1 polymer ?
#
loop_
_entity_poly.entity_id
_entity_poly.type
_entity_poly.pdbx_seq_one_letter_code
_entity_poly.pdbx_strand_id
1 'polypeptide(L)'
;MSKFTRQEIKNSKRAALKEILRFLRASDIESPFKGRDGGYYSREKFIVSWIDNWKSIPSEFSLDLCDSFYQSYSGFVCTLSHRSIVHEKQIGGYRSIHRGLIEAAVKIIGKDKKGQLSFFRKYVVPYNEALNKRKEGKANELQ
;
A
#
# COMPACT_ATOMS: atom_id res chain seq x y z
N MET A 1 -2.09 -9.49 -27.17
CA MET A 1 -2.59 -8.45 -26.25
C MET A 1 -1.66 -7.26 -26.31
N SER A 2 -2.20 -6.05 -26.48
CA SER A 2 -1.36 -4.84 -26.52
C SER A 2 -0.84 -4.51 -25.11
N LYS A 3 0.44 -4.12 -25.01
CA LYS A 3 1.05 -3.66 -23.76
C LYS A 3 0.56 -2.26 -23.42
N PHE A 4 0.47 -1.93 -22.14
CA PHE A 4 0.31 -0.53 -21.74
C PHE A 4 1.50 0.27 -22.24
N THR A 5 1.24 1.43 -22.81
CA THR A 5 2.28 2.37 -23.26
C THR A 5 3.04 2.91 -22.06
N ARG A 6 4.27 3.40 -22.32
CA ARG A 6 5.08 4.05 -21.27
C ARG A 6 4.37 5.25 -20.66
N GLN A 7 3.60 5.98 -21.45
CA GLN A 7 2.88 7.17 -20.99
C GLN A 7 1.70 6.81 -20.08
N GLU A 8 0.93 5.77 -20.41
CA GLU A 8 -0.15 5.26 -19.58
C GLU A 8 0.37 4.77 -18.22
N ILE A 9 1.44 3.98 -18.22
CA ILE A 9 2.09 3.50 -16.99
C ILE A 9 2.57 4.68 -16.15
N LYS A 10 3.25 5.66 -16.77
CA LYS A 10 3.76 6.84 -16.06
C LYS A 10 2.63 7.66 -15.43
N ASN A 11 1.54 7.89 -16.17
CA ASN A 11 0.40 8.65 -15.69
C ASN A 11 -0.32 7.94 -14.55
N SER A 12 -0.57 6.63 -14.69
CA SER A 12 -1.20 5.82 -13.65
C SER A 12 -0.36 5.76 -12.38
N LYS A 13 0.95 5.48 -12.50
CA LYS A 13 1.89 5.50 -11.37
C LYS A 13 1.95 6.87 -10.68
N ARG A 14 1.90 7.96 -11.45
CA ARG A 14 1.87 9.33 -10.88
C ARG A 14 0.57 9.60 -10.11
N ALA A 15 -0.56 9.16 -10.62
CA ALA A 15 -1.85 9.29 -9.94
C ALA A 15 -1.86 8.50 -8.63
N ALA A 16 -1.47 7.22 -8.68
CA ALA A 16 -1.34 6.36 -7.51
C ALA A 16 -0.39 6.94 -6.45
N LEU A 17 0.78 7.44 -6.86
CA LEU A 17 1.72 8.06 -5.93
C LEU A 17 1.14 9.32 -5.27
N LYS A 18 0.39 10.14 -6.02
CA LYS A 18 -0.29 11.32 -5.46
C LYS A 18 -1.30 10.92 -4.39
N GLU A 19 -2.05 9.84 -4.62
CA GLU A 19 -3.02 9.31 -3.69
C GLU A 19 -2.37 8.74 -2.42
N ILE A 20 -1.32 7.94 -2.58
CA ILE A 20 -0.54 7.41 -1.47
C ILE A 20 0.02 8.54 -0.60
N LEU A 21 0.58 9.57 -1.23
CA LEU A 21 1.11 10.72 -0.51
C LEU A 21 0.02 11.54 0.20
N ARG A 22 -1.22 11.53 -0.31
CA ARG A 22 -2.36 12.15 0.37
C ARG A 22 -2.67 11.38 1.65
N PHE A 23 -2.74 10.05 1.60
CA PHE A 23 -2.99 9.22 2.77
C PHE A 23 -1.85 9.32 3.79
N LEU A 24 -0.58 9.21 3.38
CA LEU A 24 0.57 9.28 4.29
C LEU A 24 0.75 10.64 4.98
N ARG A 25 0.10 11.70 4.49
CA ARG A 25 0.09 13.03 5.14
C ARG A 25 -1.13 13.24 6.03
N ALA A 26 -2.12 12.37 5.97
CA ALA A 26 -3.29 12.45 6.83
C ALA A 26 -2.87 12.17 8.29
N SER A 27 -3.49 12.89 9.23
CA SER A 27 -3.34 12.62 10.66
C SER A 27 -3.86 11.23 11.03
N ASP A 28 -4.95 10.81 10.38
CA ASP A 28 -5.52 9.47 10.48
C ASP A 28 -5.60 8.83 9.08
N ILE A 29 -4.75 7.81 8.86
CA ILE A 29 -4.68 7.05 7.62
C ILE A 29 -5.90 6.13 7.46
N GLU A 30 -6.52 5.72 8.56
CA GLU A 30 -7.62 4.74 8.55
C GLU A 30 -8.99 5.42 8.43
N SER A 31 -9.11 6.69 8.85
CA SER A 31 -10.35 7.46 8.82
C SER A 31 -11.11 7.38 7.48
N PRO A 32 -10.47 7.50 6.29
CA PRO A 32 -11.18 7.41 5.01
C PRO A 32 -11.84 6.05 4.75
N PHE A 33 -11.41 5.00 5.47
CA PHE A 33 -11.86 3.63 5.26
C PHE A 33 -12.85 3.16 6.34
N LYS A 34 -13.09 3.99 7.37
CA LYS A 34 -14.01 3.71 8.48
C LYS A 34 -15.36 4.39 8.26
N GLY A 35 -16.44 3.69 8.58
CA GLY A 35 -17.80 4.20 8.65
C GLY A 35 -18.03 5.06 9.90
N ARG A 36 -19.25 5.61 10.03
CA ARG A 36 -19.64 6.42 11.19
C ARG A 36 -19.62 5.65 12.52
N ASP A 37 -19.72 4.33 12.43
CA ASP A 37 -19.64 3.36 13.53
C ASP A 37 -18.20 2.88 13.81
N GLY A 38 -17.22 3.34 13.03
CA GLY A 38 -15.82 2.91 13.13
C GLY A 38 -15.52 1.58 12.41
N GLY A 39 -16.51 0.94 11.78
CA GLY A 39 -16.33 -0.29 11.00
C GLY A 39 -15.78 -0.03 9.60
N TYR A 40 -15.04 -0.96 9.00
CA TYR A 40 -14.55 -0.79 7.63
C TYR A 40 -15.69 -0.92 6.60
N TYR A 41 -15.73 -0.03 5.60
CA TYR A 41 -16.72 -0.11 4.51
C TYR A 41 -16.54 -1.42 3.73
N SER A 42 -17.54 -2.31 3.74
CA SER A 42 -17.42 -3.63 3.09
C SER A 42 -17.40 -3.55 1.55
N ARG A 43 -17.77 -2.40 0.96
CA ARG A 43 -17.95 -2.24 -0.50
C ARG A 43 -16.76 -1.61 -1.22
N GLU A 44 -15.90 -0.88 -0.52
CA GLU A 44 -14.68 -0.31 -1.11
C GLU A 44 -13.48 -0.76 -0.30
N LYS A 45 -13.07 -2.01 -0.54
CA LYS A 45 -11.78 -2.54 -0.08
C LYS A 45 -10.60 -1.83 -0.75
N PHE A 46 -10.85 -1.03 -1.78
CA PHE A 46 -9.83 -0.38 -2.58
C PHE A 46 -9.10 0.73 -1.82
N ILE A 47 -7.76 0.74 -1.85
CA ILE A 47 -6.94 1.85 -1.34
C ILE A 47 -6.31 2.62 -2.49
N VAL A 48 -5.63 1.93 -3.41
CA VAL A 48 -4.97 2.52 -4.57
C VAL A 48 -4.65 1.45 -5.60
N SER A 49 -4.71 1.78 -6.90
CA SER A 49 -4.17 0.94 -7.97
C SER A 49 -3.30 1.68 -8.97
N TRP A 50 -2.47 0.93 -9.68
CA TRP A 50 -1.71 1.41 -10.83
C TRP A 50 -1.50 0.30 -11.85
N ILE A 51 -1.27 0.67 -13.11
CA ILE A 51 -0.99 -0.28 -14.18
C ILE A 51 0.52 -0.42 -14.44
N ASP A 52 0.94 -1.63 -14.84
CA ASP A 52 2.28 -1.94 -15.32
C ASP A 52 2.25 -3.14 -16.28
N ASN A 53 3.34 -3.38 -17.01
CA ASN A 53 3.52 -4.58 -17.84
C ASN A 53 4.36 -5.63 -17.08
N TRP A 54 3.78 -6.28 -16.06
CA TRP A 54 4.46 -7.30 -15.27
C TRP A 54 4.86 -8.50 -16.12
N LYS A 55 6.17 -8.79 -16.23
CA LYS A 55 6.70 -9.86 -17.10
C LYS A 55 6.13 -9.80 -18.53
N SER A 56 6.00 -8.59 -19.09
CA SER A 56 5.37 -8.33 -20.40
C SER A 56 3.86 -8.54 -20.50
N ILE A 57 3.17 -8.80 -19.39
CA ILE A 57 1.72 -8.96 -19.33
C ILE A 57 1.10 -7.67 -18.76
N PRO A 58 0.16 -7.02 -19.47
CA PRO A 58 -0.60 -5.89 -18.93
C PRO A 58 -1.28 -6.31 -17.64
N SER A 59 -0.95 -5.63 -16.55
CA SER A 59 -1.44 -5.95 -15.21
C SER A 59 -1.82 -4.69 -14.46
N GLU A 60 -2.91 -4.76 -13.72
CA GLU A 60 -3.26 -3.80 -12.68
C GLU A 60 -2.70 -4.30 -11.35
N PHE A 61 -2.08 -3.41 -10.59
CA PHE A 61 -1.65 -3.63 -9.22
C PHE A 61 -2.60 -2.89 -8.32
N SER A 62 -3.08 -3.53 -7.25
CA SER A 62 -3.97 -2.90 -6.29
C SER A 62 -3.52 -3.19 -4.86
N LEU A 63 -3.56 -2.16 -4.03
CA LEU A 63 -3.51 -2.29 -2.58
C LEU A 63 -4.95 -2.23 -2.07
N ASP A 64 -5.39 -3.31 -1.43
CA ASP A 64 -6.77 -3.47 -0.98
C ASP A 64 -6.81 -3.87 0.49
N LEU A 65 -7.80 -3.40 1.23
CA LEU A 65 -8.17 -3.84 2.56
C LEU A 65 -8.64 -5.29 2.53
N CYS A 66 -8.20 -6.04 3.52
CA CYS A 66 -8.71 -7.37 3.79
C CYS A 66 -10.11 -7.27 4.40
N ASP A 67 -11.00 -8.22 4.11
CA ASP A 67 -12.22 -8.36 4.93
C ASP A 67 -11.92 -8.90 6.32
N SER A 68 -12.88 -8.74 7.23
CA SER A 68 -12.76 -9.15 8.63
C SER A 68 -12.36 -10.62 8.78
N PHE A 69 -12.93 -11.52 7.97
CA PHE A 69 -12.59 -12.95 8.01
C PHE A 69 -11.11 -13.18 7.67
N TYR A 70 -10.64 -12.62 6.55
CA TYR A 70 -9.24 -12.76 6.13
C TYR A 70 -8.28 -12.03 7.07
N GLN A 71 -8.68 -10.89 7.64
CA GLN A 71 -7.92 -10.20 8.69
C GLN A 71 -7.74 -11.09 9.92
N SER A 72 -8.81 -11.71 10.42
CA SER A 72 -8.75 -12.61 11.57
C SER A 72 -7.89 -13.84 11.32
N TYR A 73 -7.94 -14.39 10.09
CA TYR A 73 -7.16 -15.58 9.74
C TYR A 73 -5.67 -15.29 9.51
N SER A 74 -5.34 -14.25 8.74
CA SER A 74 -3.96 -13.96 8.31
C SER A 74 -3.23 -12.94 9.18
N GLY A 75 -3.98 -12.12 9.93
CA GLY A 75 -3.48 -10.93 10.61
C GLY A 75 -3.14 -9.76 9.68
N PHE A 76 -3.42 -9.85 8.37
CA PHE A 76 -3.18 -8.77 7.42
C PHE A 76 -4.38 -7.83 7.35
N VAL A 77 -4.13 -6.53 7.50
CA VAL A 77 -5.10 -5.45 7.33
C VAL A 77 -5.30 -5.11 5.85
N CYS A 78 -4.25 -5.17 5.05
CA CYS A 78 -4.32 -4.96 3.61
C CYS A 78 -3.36 -5.87 2.84
N THR A 79 -3.66 -6.10 1.57
CA THR A 79 -2.88 -6.92 0.63
C THR A 79 -2.55 -6.14 -0.63
N LEU A 80 -1.35 -6.38 -1.15
CA LEU A 80 -0.97 -5.94 -2.48
C LEU A 80 -1.10 -7.12 -3.44
N SER A 81 -1.87 -6.94 -4.50
CA SER A 81 -2.07 -7.94 -5.55
C SER A 81 -1.71 -7.35 -6.92
N HIS A 82 -1.56 -8.24 -7.90
CA HIS A 82 -1.70 -7.84 -9.30
C HIS A 82 -2.67 -8.76 -10.02
N ARG A 83 -3.46 -8.17 -10.92
CA ARG A 83 -4.44 -8.83 -11.76
C ARG A 83 -4.14 -8.56 -13.22
N SER A 84 -4.23 -9.59 -14.02
CA SER A 84 -4.22 -9.55 -15.48
C SER A 84 -5.43 -10.31 -16.00
N ILE A 85 -5.62 -10.36 -17.32
CA ILE A 85 -6.74 -11.13 -17.90
C ILE A 85 -6.67 -12.63 -17.60
N VAL A 86 -5.46 -13.15 -17.35
CA VAL A 86 -5.20 -14.60 -17.25
C VAL A 86 -4.98 -15.07 -15.81
N HIS A 87 -4.60 -14.18 -14.89
CA HIS A 87 -4.37 -14.55 -13.50
C HIS A 87 -4.40 -13.33 -12.57
N GLU A 88 -4.73 -13.61 -11.32
CA GLU A 88 -4.55 -12.73 -10.18
C GLU A 88 -3.57 -13.38 -9.20
N LYS A 89 -2.70 -12.57 -8.59
CA LYS A 89 -1.74 -13.04 -7.61
C LYS A 89 -1.53 -12.01 -6.50
N GLN A 90 -1.69 -12.46 -5.25
CA GLN A 90 -1.23 -11.72 -4.09
C GLN A 90 0.31 -11.72 -4.06
N ILE A 91 0.91 -10.53 -3.93
CA ILE A 91 2.35 -10.33 -3.86
C ILE A 91 2.82 -9.70 -2.55
N GLY A 92 1.89 -9.33 -1.66
CA GLY A 92 2.20 -8.85 -0.31
C GLY A 92 0.98 -8.83 0.59
N GLY A 93 1.21 -8.97 1.90
CA GLY A 93 0.22 -8.79 2.95
C GLY A 93 0.82 -7.96 4.09
N TYR A 94 0.04 -7.03 4.65
CA TYR A 94 0.53 -6.03 5.59
C TYR A 94 -0.38 -5.91 6.80
N ARG A 95 0.22 -5.83 7.99
CA ARG A 95 -0.51 -5.67 9.26
C ARG A 95 -0.96 -4.22 9.53
N SER A 96 -0.75 -3.30 8.61
CA SER A 96 -1.22 -1.92 8.69
C SER A 96 -1.34 -1.29 7.30
N ILE A 97 -2.30 -0.38 7.13
CA ILE A 97 -2.47 0.41 5.90
C ILE A 97 -1.20 1.23 5.62
N HIS A 98 -0.63 1.84 6.67
CA HIS A 98 0.59 2.65 6.56
C HIS A 98 1.76 1.86 5.93
N ARG A 99 1.99 0.62 6.37
CA ARG A 99 3.03 -0.23 5.79
C ARG A 99 2.74 -0.56 4.32
N GLY A 100 1.49 -0.90 4.00
CA GLY A 100 1.08 -1.20 2.64
C GLY A 100 1.30 -0.01 1.69
N LEU A 101 0.93 1.20 2.11
CA LEU A 101 1.15 2.43 1.36
C LEU A 101 2.64 2.72 1.11
N ILE A 102 3.48 2.53 2.13
CA ILE A 102 4.94 2.71 1.99
C ILE A 102 5.52 1.73 0.95
N GLU A 103 5.17 0.45 1.05
CA GLU A 103 5.67 -0.58 0.15
C GLU A 103 5.18 -0.40 -1.29
N ALA A 104 3.91 0.01 -1.45
CA ALA A 104 3.36 0.38 -2.76
C ALA A 104 4.10 1.59 -3.36
N ALA A 105 4.35 2.64 -2.58
CA ALA A 105 5.06 3.83 -3.03
C ALA A 105 6.48 3.50 -3.52
N VAL A 106 7.22 2.67 -2.79
CA VAL A 106 8.59 2.25 -3.17
C VAL A 106 8.56 1.52 -4.51
N LYS A 107 7.58 0.64 -4.75
CA LYS A 107 7.40 -0.05 -6.05
C LYS A 107 7.06 0.92 -7.18
N ILE A 108 6.21 1.92 -6.92
CA ILE A 108 5.77 2.91 -7.91
C ILE A 108 6.92 3.85 -8.31
N ILE A 109 7.70 4.34 -7.33
CA ILE A 109 8.86 5.21 -7.57
C ILE A 109 9.91 4.47 -8.42
N GLY A 110 9.99 3.14 -8.30
CA GLY A 110 10.80 2.31 -9.19
C GLY A 110 12.29 2.60 -9.02
N LYS A 111 12.96 3.07 -10.08
CA LYS A 111 14.43 3.29 -10.10
C LYS A 111 14.85 4.75 -9.91
N ASP A 112 13.92 5.67 -9.65
CA ASP A 112 14.27 7.08 -9.39
C ASP A 112 14.96 7.22 -8.03
N LYS A 113 16.30 7.22 -8.04
CA LYS A 113 17.12 7.30 -6.81
C LYS A 113 16.83 8.56 -5.98
N LYS A 114 16.59 9.71 -6.62
CA LYS A 114 16.31 10.96 -5.91
C LYS A 114 14.93 10.91 -5.26
N GLY A 115 13.92 10.46 -6.01
CA GLY A 115 12.57 10.24 -5.50
C GLY A 115 12.54 9.23 -4.35
N GLN A 116 13.28 8.13 -4.47
CA GLN A 116 13.40 7.12 -3.41
C GLN A 116 14.02 7.69 -2.14
N LEU A 117 15.14 8.40 -2.24
CA LEU A 117 15.83 8.95 -1.06
C LEU A 117 14.93 9.95 -0.32
N SER A 118 14.27 10.85 -1.05
CA SER A 118 13.35 11.83 -0.47
C SER A 118 12.16 11.14 0.22
N PHE A 119 11.55 10.15 -0.45
CA PHE A 119 10.45 9.38 0.12
C PHE A 119 10.89 8.60 1.37
N PHE A 120 12.06 7.96 1.31
CA PHE A 120 12.60 7.14 2.39
C PHE A 120 12.81 7.97 3.65
N ARG A 121 13.48 9.12 3.53
CA ARG A 121 13.73 10.03 4.66
C ARG A 121 12.43 10.58 5.24
N LYS A 122 11.44 10.88 4.40
CA LYS A 122 10.21 11.54 4.85
C LYS A 122 9.19 10.59 5.47
N TYR A 123 9.07 9.36 4.96
CA TYR A 123 8.00 8.44 5.39
C TYR A 123 8.51 7.11 5.94
N VAL A 124 9.59 6.55 5.39
CA VAL A 124 10.07 5.22 5.80
C VAL A 124 10.84 5.27 7.10
N VAL A 125 11.78 6.21 7.24
CA VAL A 125 12.57 6.37 8.47
C VAL A 125 11.68 6.66 9.68
N PRO A 126 10.78 7.67 9.66
CA PRO A 126 9.93 7.95 10.81
C PRO A 126 8.98 6.79 11.17
N TYR A 127 8.49 6.08 10.15
CA TYR A 127 7.65 4.90 10.36
C TYR A 127 8.42 3.78 11.10
N ASN A 128 9.65 3.48 10.67
CA ASN A 128 10.46 2.44 11.30
C ASN A 128 10.91 2.84 12.72
N GLU A 129 11.25 4.10 12.94
CA GLU A 129 11.58 4.61 14.28
C GLU A 129 10.38 4.48 15.24
N ALA A 130 9.17 4.83 14.78
CA ALA A 130 7.94 4.67 15.56
C ALA A 130 7.65 3.20 15.86
N LEU A 131 7.90 2.29 14.92
CA LEU A 131 7.77 0.85 15.15
C LEU A 131 8.76 0.33 16.20
N ASN A 132 10.02 0.76 16.15
CA ASN A 132 11.04 0.31 17.10
C ASN A 132 10.72 0.79 18.52
N LYS A 133 10.35 2.07 18.68
CA LYS A 133 9.91 2.61 19.98
C LYS A 133 8.73 1.83 20.57
N ARG A 134 7.75 1.44 19.75
CA ARG A 134 6.61 0.62 20.20
C ARG A 134 7.02 -0.78 20.64
N LYS A 135 8.03 -1.37 20.01
CA LYS A 135 8.55 -2.69 20.40
C LYS A 135 9.32 -2.61 21.71
N GLU A 136 10.16 -1.59 21.87
CA GLU A 136 10.92 -1.33 23.09
C GLU A 136 10.00 -1.05 24.29
N GLY A 137 8.96 -0.23 24.11
CA GLY A 137 7.96 0.02 25.15
C GLY A 137 7.23 -1.25 25.61
N LYS A 138 6.81 -2.11 24.66
CA LYS A 138 6.18 -3.40 24.99
C LYS A 138 7.12 -4.39 25.66
N ALA A 139 8.41 -4.34 25.35
CA ALA A 139 9.41 -5.20 25.99
C ALA A 139 9.62 -4.80 27.46
N ASN A 140 9.56 -3.51 27.77
CA ASN A 140 9.70 -2.99 29.13
C ASN A 140 8.44 -3.17 30.00
N GLU A 141 7.25 -3.26 29.39
CA GLU A 141 5.99 -3.56 30.11
C GLU A 141 5.85 -5.03 30.54
N LEU A 142 6.71 -5.92 30.03
CA LEU A 142 6.71 -7.36 30.33
C LEU A 142 7.81 -7.77 31.32
N GLN A 143 8.56 -6.80 31.86
CA GLN A 143 9.56 -6.98 32.92
C GLN A 143 8.99 -6.58 34.28
#